data_AF-A0AAF0UPP5-F1
#
_entry.id   AF-A0AAF0UPP5-F1
#
_cell.length_a   1.000
_cell.length_b   1.000
_cell.length_c   1.000
_cell.angle_alpha   90.00
_cell.angle_beta   90.00
_cell.angle_gamma   90.00
#
_symmetry.space_group_name_H-M   'P 1'
#
loop_
_entity.id
_entity.type
_entity.pdbx_description
1 polymer ?
#
loop_
_entity_poly.entity_id
_entity_poly.type
_entity_poly.pdbx_seq_one_letter_code
_entity_poly.pdbx_strand_id
1 'polypeptide(L)'
;MSHGFFLVVNQRVDVNLIANSHRYMYMFFDMPLCEKQKAQRKIGEHCGYATSFTGRFSSKLPWKETLSLRYSAKEGSSHIVEEYFQRTLGESFKNLG
;
A
#
# COMPACT_ATOMS: atom_id res chain seq x y z
N MET A 1 13.72 28.05 5.91
CA MET A 1 13.61 26.58 5.86
C MET A 1 14.95 26.02 5.38
N SER A 2 15.78 25.49 6.28
CA SER A 2 17.14 25.01 5.94
C SER A 2 17.25 23.49 5.81
N HIS A 3 16.25 22.73 6.25
CA HIS A 3 16.35 21.26 6.41
C HIS A 3 15.50 20.46 5.42
N GLY A 4 14.70 21.09 4.56
CA GLY A 4 13.84 20.42 3.56
C GLY A 4 12.64 19.64 4.12
N PHE A 5 12.49 19.53 5.45
CA PHE A 5 11.43 18.80 6.12
C PHE A 5 10.94 19.54 7.37
N PHE A 6 9.71 19.25 7.81
CA PHE A 6 9.12 19.73 9.07
C PHE A 6 8.09 18.72 9.58
N LEU A 7 7.83 18.72 10.89
CA LEU A 7 6.80 17.89 11.52
C LEU A 7 5.51 18.70 11.68
N VAL A 8 4.37 18.10 11.38
CA VAL A 8 3.05 18.66 11.65
C VAL A 8 2.43 17.90 12.81
N VAL A 9 2.17 18.61 13.92
CA VAL A 9 1.48 18.08 15.10
C VAL A 9 0.11 18.76 15.24
N ASN A 10 -0.77 18.22 16.09
CA ASN A 10 -2.14 18.73 16.30
C ASN A 10 -2.94 18.85 15.01
N GLN A 11 -2.72 17.91 14.08
CA GLN A 11 -3.49 17.81 12.86
C GLN A 11 -4.94 17.38 13.16
N ARG A 12 -5.88 17.80 12.31
CA ARG A 12 -7.30 17.44 12.41
C ARG A 12 -7.61 16.02 11.88
N VAL A 13 -6.59 15.19 11.73
CA VAL A 13 -6.75 13.80 11.31
C VAL A 13 -7.20 12.99 12.52
N ASP A 14 -8.31 12.26 12.38
CA ASP A 14 -8.84 11.41 13.44
C ASP A 14 -7.79 10.36 13.86
N VAL A 15 -7.54 10.26 15.16
CA VAL A 15 -6.63 9.26 15.75
C VAL A 15 -7.06 7.83 15.45
N ASN A 16 -8.37 7.58 15.35
CA ASN A 16 -8.90 6.26 14.97
C ASN A 16 -8.57 5.93 13.51
N LEU A 17 -8.55 6.93 12.61
CA LEU A 17 -8.16 6.74 11.21
C LEU A 17 -6.69 6.34 11.10
N ILE A 18 -5.82 6.99 11.89
CA ILE A 18 -4.39 6.65 11.95
C ILE A 18 -4.21 5.22 12.50
N ALA A 19 -4.87 4.89 13.61
CA ALA A 19 -4.82 3.56 14.21
C ALA A 19 -5.30 2.46 13.25
N ASN A 20 -6.42 2.71 12.55
CA ASN A 20 -6.95 1.78 11.54
C ASN A 20 -5.99 1.61 10.37
N SER A 21 -5.34 2.70 9.91
CA SER A 21 -4.34 2.63 8.84
C SER A 21 -3.17 1.72 9.22
N HIS A 22 -2.66 1.82 10.45
CA HIS A 22 -1.65 0.90 10.95
C HIS A 22 -2.18 -0.54 11.05
N ARG A 23 -3.40 -0.73 11.56
CA ARG A 23 -4.02 -2.06 11.66
C ARG A 23 -4.12 -2.73 10.29
N TYR A 24 -4.64 -2.05 9.28
CA TYR A 24 -4.79 -2.62 7.93
C TYR A 24 -3.44 -2.85 7.24
N MET A 25 -2.45 -1.98 7.51
CA MET A 25 -1.07 -2.22 7.08
C MET A 25 -0.53 -3.53 7.67
N TYR A 26 -0.64 -3.75 8.98
CA TYR A 26 -0.20 -5.00 9.60
C TYR A 26 -0.97 -6.21 9.05
N MET A 27 -2.29 -6.10 8.94
CA MET A 27 -3.13 -7.17 8.38
C MET A 27 -2.66 -7.63 7.00
N PHE A 28 -2.19 -6.71 6.14
CA PHE A 28 -1.65 -7.09 4.83
C PHE A 28 -0.24 -7.66 4.92
N PHE A 29 0.69 -6.98 5.62
CA PHE A 29 2.10 -7.36 5.59
C PHE A 29 2.43 -8.60 6.44
N ASP A 30 1.60 -8.91 7.44
CA ASP A 30 1.70 -10.12 8.26
C ASP A 30 1.14 -11.37 7.57
N MET A 31 0.48 -11.21 6.41
CA MET A 31 0.03 -12.37 5.64
C MET A 31 1.20 -13.23 5.17
N PRO A 32 0.99 -14.55 4.97
CA PRO A 32 1.95 -15.41 4.31
C PRO A 32 2.38 -14.83 2.96
N LEU A 33 3.66 -15.02 2.60
CA LEU A 33 4.21 -14.49 1.35
C LEU A 33 3.42 -14.94 0.11
N CYS A 34 2.92 -16.18 0.08
CA CYS A 34 2.11 -16.70 -1.02
C CYS A 34 0.82 -15.90 -1.23
N GLU A 35 0.21 -15.41 -0.16
CA GLU A 35 -0.98 -14.55 -0.22
C GLU A 35 -0.62 -13.16 -0.72
N LYS A 36 0.46 -12.56 -0.19
CA LYS A 36 0.97 -11.25 -0.66
C LYS A 36 1.35 -11.26 -2.13
N GLN A 37 1.90 -12.38 -2.62
CA GLN A 37 2.31 -12.56 -4.02
C GLN A 37 1.13 -12.57 -5.00
N LYS A 38 -0.11 -12.82 -4.56
CA LYS A 38 -1.29 -12.65 -5.43
C LYS A 38 -1.48 -11.20 -5.88
N ALA A 39 -1.03 -10.25 -5.06
CA ALA A 39 -1.01 -8.82 -5.36
C ALA A 39 0.29 -8.36 -6.06
N GLN A 40 1.18 -9.27 -6.49
CA GLN A 40 2.48 -8.93 -7.05
C GLN A 40 2.37 -7.99 -8.25
N ARG A 41 3.10 -6.88 -8.18
CA ARG A 41 3.23 -5.91 -9.28
C ARG A 41 3.92 -6.55 -10.47
N LYS A 42 3.27 -6.52 -11.63
CA LYS A 42 3.82 -7.06 -12.89
C LYS A 42 4.66 -6.02 -13.62
N ILE A 43 5.45 -6.49 -14.58
CA ILE A 43 6.23 -5.61 -15.47
C ILE A 43 5.26 -4.69 -16.23
N GLY A 44 5.55 -3.39 -16.23
CA GLY A 44 4.70 -2.36 -16.83
C GLY A 44 3.62 -1.79 -15.91
N GLU A 45 3.35 -2.41 -14.75
CA GLU A 45 2.42 -1.87 -13.77
C GLU A 45 3.10 -0.90 -12.80
N HIS A 46 2.35 0.11 -12.34
CA HIS A 46 2.83 1.07 -11.34
C HIS A 46 2.42 0.70 -9.90
N CYS A 47 1.37 -0.11 -9.75
CA CYS A 47 0.76 -0.47 -8.48
C CYS A 47 0.90 -1.98 -8.21
N GLY A 48 0.83 -2.35 -6.94
CA GLY A 48 0.92 -3.72 -6.46
C GLY A 48 2.04 -3.96 -5.48
N TYR A 49 2.10 -5.19 -5.02
CA TYR A 49 3.07 -5.68 -4.05
C TYR A 49 4.43 -5.91 -4.70
N ALA A 50 5.49 -5.45 -4.03
CA ALA A 50 6.87 -5.65 -4.46
C ALA A 50 7.77 -5.90 -3.25
N THR A 51 8.69 -6.87 -3.38
CA THR A 51 9.77 -7.10 -2.43
C THR A 51 11.10 -6.68 -3.05
N SER A 52 11.94 -6.00 -2.27
CA SER A 52 13.34 -5.66 -2.58
C SER A 52 13.64 -4.94 -3.91
N PHE A 53 12.64 -4.43 -4.64
CA PHE A 53 12.81 -3.68 -5.91
C PHE A 53 13.86 -4.28 -6.85
N THR A 54 13.84 -5.61 -6.99
CA THR A 54 14.81 -6.38 -7.80
C THR A 54 14.84 -5.98 -9.28
N GLY A 55 13.81 -5.27 -9.77
CA GLY A 55 13.77 -4.73 -11.13
C GLY A 55 14.47 -3.38 -11.34
N ARG A 56 14.90 -2.67 -10.27
CA ARG A 56 15.52 -1.33 -10.39
C ARG A 56 16.98 -1.29 -9.97
N PHE A 57 17.40 -2.19 -9.08
CA PHE A 57 18.75 -2.21 -8.53
C PHE A 57 19.42 -3.55 -8.83
N SER A 58 20.60 -3.52 -9.45
CA SER A 58 21.42 -4.71 -9.70
C SER A 58 22.21 -5.17 -8.47
N SER A 59 22.32 -4.32 -7.43
CA SER A 59 22.98 -4.61 -6.15
C SER A 59 22.45 -3.67 -5.06
N LYS A 60 22.79 -3.94 -3.78
CA LYS A 60 22.34 -3.15 -2.60
C LYS A 60 20.82 -3.02 -2.51
N LEU A 61 20.14 -4.16 -2.63
CA LEU A 61 18.69 -4.21 -2.59
C LEU A 61 18.18 -3.69 -1.23
N PRO A 62 17.19 -2.80 -1.21
CA PRO A 62 16.60 -2.33 0.04
C PRO A 62 15.90 -3.51 0.75
N TRP A 63 16.12 -3.63 2.05
CA TRP A 63 15.40 -4.58 2.90
C TRP A 63 14.05 -4.00 3.27
N LYS A 64 13.12 -4.02 2.31
CA LYS A 64 11.74 -3.58 2.48
C LYS A 64 10.81 -4.29 1.52
N GLU A 65 9.57 -4.47 1.97
CA GLU A 65 8.43 -4.77 1.13
C GLU A 65 7.64 -3.48 0.87
N THR A 66 6.84 -3.43 -0.18
CA THR A 66 6.02 -2.25 -0.51
C THR A 66 4.74 -2.69 -1.22
N LEU A 67 3.61 -2.12 -0.82
CA LEU A 67 2.34 -2.21 -1.55
C LEU A 67 2.04 -0.81 -2.09
N SER A 68 1.87 -0.68 -3.40
CA SER A 68 1.52 0.59 -4.05
C SER A 68 0.09 0.51 -4.57
N LEU A 69 -0.74 1.50 -4.23
CA LEU A 69 -2.15 1.55 -4.61
C LEU A 69 -2.41 2.78 -5.49
N ARG A 70 -3.30 2.63 -6.47
CA ARG A 70 -3.79 3.75 -7.26
C ARG A 70 -4.94 4.38 -6.51
N TYR A 71 -4.91 5.71 -6.40
CA TYR A 71 -6.02 6.48 -5.86
C TYR A 71 -6.38 7.62 -6.81
N SER A 72 -7.66 7.99 -6.82
CA SER A 72 -8.19 9.13 -7.56
C SER A 72 -9.32 9.75 -6.74
N ALA A 73 -9.28 11.06 -6.56
CA ALA A 73 -10.35 11.81 -5.89
C ALA A 73 -11.47 12.24 -6.86
N LYS A 74 -11.44 11.78 -8.13
CA LYS A 74 -12.48 12.07 -9.11
C LYS A 74 -13.78 11.38 -8.72
N GLU A 75 -14.90 11.99 -9.05
CA GLU A 75 -16.22 11.39 -8.86
C GLU A 75 -16.32 10.06 -9.63
N GLY A 76 -16.93 9.05 -9.00
CA GLY A 76 -17.01 7.69 -9.55
C GLY A 76 -15.74 6.84 -9.41
N SER A 77 -14.69 7.33 -8.73
CA SER A 77 -13.44 6.57 -8.52
C SER A 77 -13.17 6.18 -7.05
N SER A 78 -14.18 6.26 -6.19
CA SER A 78 -14.08 5.96 -4.75
C SER A 78 -13.70 4.53 -4.43
N HIS A 79 -14.05 3.55 -5.29
CA HIS A 79 -13.87 2.13 -5.01
C HIS A 79 -12.61 1.51 -5.63
N ILE A 80 -11.73 2.31 -6.26
CA ILE A 80 -10.55 1.77 -6.98
C ILE A 80 -9.66 0.88 -6.08
N VAL A 81 -9.54 1.23 -4.81
CA VAL A 81 -8.68 0.49 -3.87
C VAL A 81 -9.37 -0.78 -3.38
N GLU A 82 -10.64 -0.70 -3.00
CA GLU A 82 -11.49 -1.85 -2.65
C GLU A 82 -11.54 -2.89 -3.79
N GLU A 83 -11.81 -2.44 -5.01
CA GLU A 83 -11.83 -3.27 -6.22
C GLU A 83 -10.46 -3.92 -6.48
N TYR A 84 -9.37 -3.22 -6.21
CA TYR A 84 -8.02 -3.77 -6.33
C TYR A 84 -7.82 -4.97 -5.39
N PHE A 85 -8.16 -4.82 -4.11
CA PHE A 85 -8.04 -5.91 -3.13
C PHE A 85 -8.98 -7.07 -3.46
N GLN A 86 -10.23 -6.78 -3.83
CA GLN A 86 -11.18 -7.82 -4.24
C GLN A 86 -10.66 -8.63 -5.43
N ARG A 87 -10.15 -7.96 -6.47
CA ARG A 87 -9.66 -8.61 -7.69
C ARG A 87 -8.39 -9.41 -7.46
N THR A 88 -7.51 -8.96 -6.56
CA THR A 88 -6.18 -9.57 -6.37
C THR A 88 -6.14 -10.61 -5.26
N LEU A 89 -6.85 -10.38 -4.16
CA LEU A 89 -6.82 -11.25 -2.98
C LEU A 89 -8.15 -11.95 -2.71
N GLY A 90 -9.25 -11.45 -3.28
CA GLY A 90 -10.59 -12.00 -3.11
C GLY A 90 -11.49 -11.18 -2.19
N GLU A 91 -12.74 -11.60 -2.09
CA GLU A 91 -13.84 -10.87 -1.43
C GLU A 91 -13.58 -10.56 0.04
N SER A 92 -12.88 -11.46 0.75
CA SER A 92 -12.58 -11.31 2.18
C SER A 92 -11.67 -10.12 2.48
N PHE A 93 -11.00 -9.55 1.47
CA PHE A 93 -10.01 -8.49 1.63
C PHE A 93 -10.52 -7.10 1.26
N LYS A 94 -11.81 -6.94 0.93
CA LYS A 94 -12.40 -5.64 0.62
C LYS A 94 -12.19 -4.59 1.71
N ASN A 95 -12.24 -5.02 2.97
CA ASN A 95 -12.04 -4.14 4.14
C ASN A 95 -10.62 -3.54 4.25
N LEU A 96 -9.66 -3.97 3.42
CA LEU A 96 -8.34 -3.36 3.34
C LEU A 96 -8.30 -2.12 2.43
N GLY A 97 -9.34 -1.88 1.61
CA GLY A 97 -9.40 -0.82 0.62
C GLY A 97 -10.37 0.31 0.92
#